data_AF-A0A254QLJ4-F1
#
_entry.id   AF-A0A254QLJ4-F1
#
_cell.length_a   1.000
_cell.length_b   1.000
_cell.length_c   1.000
_cell.angle_alpha   90.00
_cell.angle_beta   90.00
_cell.angle_gamma   90.00
#
_symmetry.space_group_name_H-M   'P 1'
#
loop_
_entity.id
_entity.type
_entity.pdbx_description
1 polymer ?
#
loop_
_entity_poly.entity_id
_entity_poly.type
_entity_poly.pdbx_seq_one_letter_code
_entity_poly.pdbx_strand_id
1 'polypeptide(L)'
;MSLQYPYTVPELPEVETVRRVFDRVLTGKKIVEAEIAEDSIVLKKTPAEVVRQSVVGRTVTATGRIGKYFWLELDSKPWLFGHLGMAGWVREIGASTIRL
;
A
#
# COMPACT_ATOMS: atom_id res chain seq x y z
N MET A 1 -16.36 5.98 -31.90
CA MET A 1 -16.77 6.69 -30.66
C MET A 1 -15.76 6.33 -29.59
N SER A 2 -14.63 7.03 -29.59
CA SER A 2 -13.49 6.82 -28.69
C SER A 2 -13.78 7.47 -27.35
N LEU A 3 -14.07 6.68 -26.33
CA LEU A 3 -14.17 7.15 -24.96
C LEU A 3 -12.75 7.48 -24.46
N GLN A 4 -12.38 8.75 -24.56
CA GLN A 4 -11.25 9.31 -23.84
C GLN A 4 -11.64 9.35 -22.36
N TYR A 5 -11.20 8.36 -21.58
CA TYR A 5 -11.37 8.34 -20.12
C TYR A 5 -10.34 9.31 -19.50
N PRO A 6 -10.74 10.40 -18.84
CA PRO A 6 -9.82 11.37 -18.23
C PRO A 6 -9.27 10.92 -16.86
N TYR A 7 -9.36 9.63 -16.52
CA TYR A 7 -8.85 9.09 -15.26
C TYR A 7 -7.84 7.98 -15.56
N THR A 8 -6.56 8.30 -15.41
CA THR A 8 -5.50 7.30 -15.42
C THR A 8 -5.67 6.44 -14.18
N VAL A 9 -6.10 5.19 -14.38
CA VAL A 9 -6.03 4.17 -13.35
C VAL A 9 -4.54 3.96 -13.04
N PRO A 10 -4.10 3.86 -11.78
CA PRO A 10 -2.76 3.37 -11.45
C PRO A 10 -2.45 2.09 -12.24
N GLU A 11 -1.57 2.22 -13.23
CA GLU A 11 -1.13 1.12 -14.06
C GLU A 11 0.12 0.47 -13.45
N LEU A 12 0.71 -0.49 -14.17
CA LEU A 12 1.89 -1.22 -13.70
C LEU A 12 3.05 -0.28 -13.28
N PRO A 13 3.36 0.80 -14.02
CA PRO A 13 4.45 1.72 -13.64
C PRO A 13 4.18 2.50 -12.35
N GLU A 14 2.95 2.94 -12.11
CA GLU A 14 2.57 3.68 -10.91
C GLU A 14 2.65 2.78 -9.68
N VAL A 15 2.16 1.54 -9.79
CA VAL A 15 2.26 0.55 -8.69
C VAL A 15 3.72 0.17 -8.43
N GLU A 16 4.56 0.07 -9.47
CA GLU A 16 6.00 -0.13 -9.30
C GLU A 16 6.67 1.06 -8.61
N THR A 17 6.24 2.28 -8.91
CA THR A 17 6.73 3.48 -8.22
C THR A 17 6.35 3.47 -6.75
N VAL A 18 5.11 3.09 -6.43
CA VAL A 18 4.67 2.89 -5.04
C VAL A 18 5.49 1.82 -4.33
N ARG A 19 5.73 0.67 -4.98
CA ARG A 19 6.60 -0.39 -4.42
C ARG A 19 7.99 0.14 -4.11
N ARG A 20 8.61 0.91 -5.02
CA ARG A 20 9.93 1.53 -4.81
C ARG A 20 9.94 2.55 -3.67
N VAL A 21 8.88 3.33 -3.52
CA VAL A 21 8.72 4.23 -2.37
C VAL A 21 8.69 3.42 -1.07
N PHE A 22 7.85 2.39 -0.99
CA PHE A 22 7.80 1.51 0.17
C PHE A 22 9.15 0.87 0.47
N ASP A 23 9.84 0.36 -0.55
CA ASP A 23 11.14 -0.27 -0.37
C ASP A 23 12.17 0.68 0.24
N ARG A 24 12.22 1.91 -0.29
CA ARG A 24 13.13 2.95 0.20
C ARG A 24 12.83 3.38 1.63
N VAL A 25 11.55 3.50 1.99
CA VAL A 25 11.14 4.19 3.24
C VAL A 25 10.77 3.23 4.36
N LEU A 26 10.36 2.00 4.07
CA LEU A 26 9.83 1.05 5.06
C LEU A 26 10.75 -0.15 5.32
N THR A 27 11.48 -0.65 4.32
CA THR A 27 12.30 -1.86 4.49
C THR A 27 13.32 -1.71 5.62
N GLY A 28 13.38 -2.70 6.51
CA GLY A 28 14.20 -2.71 7.72
C GLY A 28 13.63 -1.92 8.91
N LYS A 29 12.48 -1.26 8.78
CA LYS A 29 11.84 -0.50 9.86
C LYS A 29 10.73 -1.29 10.54
N LYS A 30 10.58 -1.04 11.84
CA LYS A 30 9.49 -1.56 12.66
C LYS A 30 8.27 -0.64 12.61
N ILE A 31 7.09 -1.22 12.39
CA ILE A 31 5.81 -0.52 12.47
C ILE A 31 5.48 -0.35 13.96
N VAL A 32 5.66 0.85 14.49
CA VAL A 32 5.36 1.15 15.91
C VAL A 32 3.89 1.51 16.13
N GLU A 33 3.25 2.04 15.08
CA GLU A 33 1.86 2.50 15.11
C GLU A 33 1.24 2.36 13.71
N ALA A 34 -0.07 2.10 13.67
CA ALA A 34 -0.84 2.02 12.44
C ALA A 34 -2.26 2.57 12.66
N GLU A 35 -2.63 3.58 11.87
CA GLU A 35 -3.99 4.12 11.81
C GLU A 35 -4.69 3.56 10.57
N ILE A 36 -5.84 2.93 10.76
CA ILE A 36 -6.57 2.24 9.69
C ILE A 36 -8.03 2.71 9.75
N ALA A 37 -8.49 3.32 8.66
CA ALA A 37 -9.89 3.70 8.52
C ALA A 37 -10.77 2.46 8.30
N GLU A 38 -11.93 2.42 8.96
CA GLU A 38 -12.90 1.35 8.77
C GLU A 38 -13.58 1.52 7.40
N ASP A 39 -13.22 0.65 6.45
CA ASP A 39 -13.79 0.64 5.10
C ASP A 39 -13.94 -0.82 4.62
N SER A 40 -15.20 -1.23 4.44
CA SER A 40 -15.53 -2.62 4.09
C SER A 40 -15.05 -3.06 2.70
N ILE A 41 -14.79 -2.12 1.78
CA ILE A 41 -14.30 -2.39 0.43
C ILE A 41 -12.78 -2.54 0.48
N VAL A 42 -12.08 -1.56 1.06
CA VAL A 42 -10.62 -1.55 1.14
C VAL A 42 -10.12 -2.73 1.98
N LEU A 43 -10.77 -2.99 3.12
CA LEU A 43 -10.38 -4.06 4.04
C LEU A 43 -11.01 -5.42 3.71
N LYS A 44 -11.81 -5.51 2.63
CA LYS A 44 -12.54 -6.73 2.22
C LYS A 44 -13.29 -7.40 3.38
N LYS A 45 -14.03 -6.60 4.15
CA LYS A 45 -14.78 -7.02 5.36
C LYS A 45 -13.91 -7.54 6.53
N THR A 46 -12.60 -7.33 6.50
CA THR A 46 -11.73 -7.54 7.66
C THR A 46 -11.83 -6.32 8.57
N PRO A 47 -12.10 -6.46 9.88
CA PRO A 47 -12.14 -5.30 10.79
C PRO A 47 -10.80 -4.56 10.84
N ALA A 48 -10.82 -3.23 10.93
CA ALA A 48 -9.60 -2.40 10.98
C ALA A 48 -8.64 -2.82 12.10
N GLU A 49 -9.19 -3.18 13.27
CA GLU A 49 -8.41 -3.61 14.43
C GLU A 49 -7.64 -4.91 14.18
N VAL A 50 -8.20 -5.85 13.42
CA VAL A 50 -7.51 -7.10 13.07
C VAL A 50 -6.30 -6.81 12.20
N VAL A 51 -6.44 -5.87 11.24
CA VAL A 51 -5.32 -5.44 10.40
C VAL A 51 -4.28 -4.71 11.25
N ARG A 52 -4.68 -3.80 12.15
CA ARG A 52 -3.78 -3.11 13.07
C ARG A 52 -2.94 -4.09 13.89
N GLN A 53 -3.57 -5.06 14.53
CA GLN A 53 -2.90 -6.06 15.36
C GLN A 53 -1.93 -6.95 14.56
N SER A 54 -2.21 -7.17 13.28
CA SER A 54 -1.34 -7.98 12.42
C SER A 54 -0.05 -7.28 12.02
N VAL A 55 -0.05 -5.93 11.94
CA VAL A 55 1.09 -5.15 11.43
C VAL A 55 1.89 -4.47 12.53
N VAL A 56 1.25 -4.02 13.62
CA VAL A 56 1.93 -3.31 14.70
C VAL A 56 2.92 -4.23 15.40
N GLY A 57 4.13 -3.72 15.62
CA GLY A 57 5.23 -4.45 16.21
C GLY A 57 6.04 -5.29 15.22
N ARG A 58 5.65 -5.36 13.94
CA ARG A 58 6.36 -6.11 12.90
C ARG A 58 7.38 -5.25 12.17
N THR A 59 8.42 -5.90 11.67
CA THR A 59 9.44 -5.28 10.81
C THR A 59 9.14 -5.57 9.36
N VAL A 60 9.19 -4.55 8.50
CA VAL A 60 9.08 -4.76 7.04
C VAL A 60 10.41 -5.31 6.53
N THR A 61 10.40 -6.49 5.94
CA THR A 61 11.60 -7.19 5.48
C THR A 61 11.85 -7.03 3.98
N ALA A 62 10.78 -6.86 3.20
CA ALA A 62 10.85 -6.66 1.76
C ALA A 62 9.54 -6.06 1.23
N THR A 63 9.55 -5.65 -0.04
CA THR A 63 8.37 -5.16 -0.76
C THR A 63 8.27 -5.85 -2.10
N GLY A 64 7.04 -6.11 -2.55
CA GLY A 64 6.82 -6.79 -3.82
C GLY A 64 5.63 -6.25 -4.59
N ARG A 65 5.58 -6.61 -5.88
CA ARG A 65 4.51 -6.25 -6.81
C ARG A 65 4.30 -7.36 -7.83
N ILE A 66 3.03 -7.64 -8.13
CA ILE A 66 2.63 -8.41 -9.30
C ILE A 66 1.42 -7.75 -9.94
N GLY A 67 1.52 -7.45 -11.24
CA GLY A 67 0.48 -6.67 -11.91
C GLY A 67 0.21 -5.34 -11.18
N LYS A 68 -1.06 -5.09 -10.84
CA LYS A 68 -1.53 -3.90 -10.10
C LYS A 68 -1.61 -4.11 -8.58
N TYR A 69 -1.10 -5.23 -8.08
CA TYR A 69 -1.03 -5.54 -6.66
C TYR A 69 0.36 -5.27 -6.11
N PHE A 70 0.42 -4.80 -4.88
CA PHE A 70 1.66 -4.65 -4.11
C PHE A 70 1.52 -5.34 -2.75
N TRP A 71 2.64 -5.65 -2.10
CA TRP A 71 2.67 -6.14 -0.73
C TRP A 71 3.90 -5.67 0.05
N LEU A 72 3.77 -5.67 1.37
CA LEU A 72 4.85 -5.52 2.34
C LEU A 72 5.06 -6.86 3.01
N GLU A 73 6.26 -7.42 2.87
CA GLU A 73 6.66 -8.60 3.62
C GLU A 73 7.02 -8.18 5.04
N LEU A 74 6.47 -8.89 6.00
CA LEU A 74 6.73 -8.69 7.42
C LEU A 74 7.58 -9.85 7.95
N ASP A 75 8.32 -9.60 9.03
CA ASP A 75 9.13 -10.59 9.76
C ASP A 75 8.33 -11.82 10.26
N SER A 76 7.01 -11.75 10.25
CA SER A 76 6.11 -12.89 10.39
C SER A 76 4.84 -12.70 9.56
N LYS A 77 4.19 -13.80 9.19
CA LYS A 77 2.86 -13.75 8.59
C LYS A 77 1.80 -13.29 9.60
N PRO A 78 0.68 -12.70 9.13
CA PRO A 78 0.36 -12.40 7.73
C PRO A 78 1.11 -11.18 7.20
N TRP A 79 1.28 -11.13 5.88
CA TRP A 79 1.81 -9.95 5.18
C TRP A 79 0.70 -8.99 4.80
N LEU A 80 1.03 -7.71 4.62
CA LEU A 80 0.10 -6.71 4.12
C LEU A 80 0.12 -6.74 2.59
N PHE A 81 -1.03 -6.81 1.95
CA PHE A 81 -1.15 -6.68 0.49
C PHE A 81 -2.28 -5.73 0.12
N GLY A 82 -2.19 -5.10 -1.06
CA GLY A 82 -3.16 -4.10 -1.48
C GLY A 82 -3.22 -3.89 -2.99
N HIS A 83 -4.23 -3.12 -3.41
CA HIS A 83 -4.46 -2.67 -4.77
C HIS A 83 -4.97 -1.23 -4.72
N LEU A 84 -4.36 -0.31 -5.48
CA LEU A 84 -4.70 1.12 -5.42
C LEU A 84 -6.07 1.45 -6.02
N GLY A 85 -6.62 0.57 -6.87
CA GLY A 85 -7.85 0.87 -7.59
C GLY A 85 -7.59 1.98 -8.60
N MET A 86 -8.60 2.80 -8.87
CA MET A 86 -8.49 3.88 -9.86
C MET A 86 -7.93 5.18 -9.28
N ALA A 87 -8.06 5.40 -7.97
CA ALA A 87 -7.77 6.69 -7.34
C ALA A 87 -6.92 6.56 -6.07
N GLY A 88 -6.47 5.36 -5.71
CA GLY A 88 -5.60 5.16 -4.57
C GLY A 88 -4.21 5.72 -4.81
N TRP A 89 -3.60 6.23 -3.75
CA TRP A 89 -2.30 6.87 -3.78
C TRP A 89 -1.55 6.58 -2.48
N VAL A 90 -0.25 6.82 -2.50
CA VAL A 90 0.64 6.68 -1.35
C VAL A 90 1.47 7.96 -1.24
N ARG A 91 1.74 8.38 0.00
CA ARG A 91 2.67 9.47 0.27
C ARG A 91 3.58 9.14 1.43
N GLU A 92 4.80 9.65 1.36
CA GLU A 92 5.69 9.73 2.50
C GLU A 92 5.41 11.05 3.23
N ILE A 93 5.08 10.99 4.52
CA ILE A 93 4.81 12.18 5.32
C ILE A 93 6.11 12.95 5.56
N GLY A 94 6.11 14.26 5.31
CA GLY A 94 7.27 15.12 5.48
C GLY A 94 8.19 15.20 4.25
N ALA A 95 7.94 14.42 3.20
CA ALA A 95 8.60 14.55 1.90
C ALA A 95 7.73 15.36 0.92
N SER A 96 8.37 16.13 0.03
CA SER A 96 7.69 16.74 -1.12
C SER A 96 7.18 15.62 -2.03
N THR A 97 5.89 15.30 -1.94
CA THR A 97 5.29 14.21 -2.70
C THR A 97 4.74 14.76 -4.02
N ILE A 98 5.13 14.15 -5.15
CA ILE A 98 4.42 14.30 -6.42
C ILE A 98 3.24 13.33 -6.36
N ARG A 99 2.03 13.84 -6.52
CA ARG A 99 0.84 13.01 -6.71
C ARG A 99 0.98 12.34 -8.07
N LEU A 100 1.17 11.03 -8.08
CA LEU A 100 1.04 10.21 -9.29
C LEU A 100 -0.44 10.10 -9.66
#